data_AF-A0A5C6X8F6-F1
#
_entry.id   AF-A0A5C6X8F6-F1
#
_cell.length_a   1.000
_cell.length_b   1.000
_cell.length_c   1.000
_cell.angle_alpha   90.00
_cell.angle_beta   90.00
_cell.angle_gamma   90.00
#
_symmetry.space_group_name_H-M   'P 1'
#
loop_
_entity.id
_entity.type
_entity.pdbx_description
1 polymer ?
#
loop_
_entity_poly.entity_id
_entity_poly.type
_entity_poly.pdbx_seq_one_letter_code
_entity_poly.pdbx_strand_id
1 'polypeptide(L)'
;MPSPTLRIWSEHLPLAELTSPPLLQLLARHRIHPIAAIRPDADLHLAATFIRRARALGLEPGIWPLLSPEQGYWPNTTTLPIFAPYTRDLVYELIQRDATPALVAIDLEPPLDALKRLHERVLRPFVPTSPSLHLPRPHRALDLPAAHTLLRDLSTELHRLNIPTLGITLPTAAHDLRDGHNLWQRIARTPWMHIDWPLAGIMTYGSMLSGYSRGLLTPADARYIHWRLLRHLHTHFGHRAHASIGLTGTGVLGDEPAYTSPTELALDLGATLHAGVHDVAVFCLEGILRDSNPERWFSALTRAVPAPPSPSLRTRSLQALASTTRALLLKALPAPSR
;
A
#
# COMPACT_ATOMS: atom_id res chain seq x y z
N MET A 1 7.07 -15.09 -20.05
CA MET A 1 7.07 -14.29 -18.79
C MET A 1 5.98 -14.84 -17.90
N PRO A 2 6.18 -14.92 -16.58
CA PRO A 2 5.11 -15.37 -15.67
C PRO A 2 3.91 -14.44 -15.79
N SER A 3 2.70 -15.01 -15.75
CA SER A 3 1.49 -14.21 -15.62
C SER A 3 1.53 -13.44 -14.30
N PRO A 4 1.09 -12.18 -14.27
CA PRO A 4 1.09 -11.41 -13.03
C PRO A 4 0.07 -11.98 -12.04
N THR A 5 0.41 -11.90 -10.76
CA THR A 5 -0.53 -12.08 -9.66
C THR A 5 -1.24 -10.75 -9.43
N LEU A 6 -2.53 -10.71 -9.74
CA LEU A 6 -3.34 -9.52 -9.56
C LEU A 6 -4.13 -9.60 -8.26
N ARG A 7 -4.03 -8.55 -7.47
CA ARG A 7 -4.72 -8.39 -6.19
C ARG A 7 -5.56 -7.13 -6.19
N ILE A 8 -6.48 -7.01 -5.24
CA ILE A 8 -7.25 -5.78 -5.05
C ILE A 8 -7.50 -5.50 -3.58
N TRP A 9 -7.21 -4.27 -3.15
CA TRP A 9 -7.49 -3.81 -1.80
C TRP A 9 -8.98 -3.49 -1.66
N SER A 10 -9.58 -3.89 -0.54
CA SER A 10 -10.92 -3.47 -0.13
C SER A 10 -10.85 -2.90 1.27
N GLU A 11 -11.03 -1.59 1.39
CA GLU A 11 -10.84 -0.83 2.64
C GLU A 11 -12.16 -0.49 3.35
N HIS A 12 -13.20 -0.21 2.56
CA HIS A 12 -14.43 0.41 3.00
C HIS A 12 -15.67 -0.43 2.64
N LEU A 13 -15.52 -1.45 1.80
CA LEU A 13 -16.60 -2.36 1.47
C LEU A 13 -16.96 -3.16 2.73
N PRO A 14 -18.23 -3.17 3.15
CA PRO A 14 -18.65 -4.01 4.26
C PRO A 14 -18.31 -5.48 3.99
N LEU A 15 -17.83 -6.21 5.01
CA LEU A 15 -17.49 -7.63 4.87
C LEU A 15 -18.69 -8.45 4.34
N ALA A 16 -19.92 -8.10 4.70
CA ALA A 16 -21.11 -8.75 4.17
C ALA A 16 -21.19 -8.65 2.63
N GLU A 17 -20.91 -7.49 2.07
CA GLU A 17 -20.86 -7.27 0.62
C GLU A 17 -19.66 -7.97 -0.01
N LEU A 18 -18.48 -7.92 0.64
CA LEU A 18 -17.28 -8.62 0.18
C LEU A 18 -17.46 -10.15 0.13
N THR A 19 -18.31 -10.71 1.00
CA THR A 19 -18.65 -12.14 1.01
C THR A 19 -19.71 -12.53 -0.01
N SER A 20 -20.25 -11.58 -0.78
CA SER A 20 -21.36 -11.84 -1.70
C SER A 20 -20.91 -12.75 -2.86
N PRO A 21 -21.70 -13.79 -3.20
CA PRO A 21 -21.36 -14.69 -4.30
C PRO A 21 -21.12 -13.99 -5.65
N PRO A 22 -21.95 -13.01 -6.08
CA PRO A 22 -21.73 -12.33 -7.36
C PRO A 22 -20.38 -11.62 -7.45
N LEU A 23 -19.96 -10.96 -6.36
CA LEU A 23 -18.68 -10.26 -6.32
C LEU A 23 -17.50 -11.24 -6.37
N LEU A 24 -17.53 -12.28 -5.53
CA LEU A 24 -16.43 -13.26 -5.50
C LEU A 24 -16.34 -14.04 -6.83
N GLN A 25 -17.46 -14.33 -7.48
CA GLN A 25 -17.47 -14.91 -8.82
C GLN A 25 -16.88 -13.96 -9.87
N LEU A 26 -17.20 -12.66 -9.80
CA LEU A 26 -16.59 -11.66 -10.67
C LEU A 26 -15.06 -11.62 -10.50
N LEU A 27 -14.57 -11.59 -9.27
CA LEU A 27 -13.13 -11.63 -8.99
C LEU A 27 -12.49 -12.93 -9.47
N ALA A 28 -13.15 -14.08 -9.25
CA ALA A 28 -12.68 -15.40 -9.71
C ALA A 28 -12.57 -15.50 -11.23
N ARG A 29 -13.54 -14.97 -11.99
CA ARG A 29 -13.50 -14.93 -13.46
C ARG A 29 -12.25 -14.23 -14.00
N HIS A 30 -11.76 -13.22 -13.28
CA HIS A 30 -10.56 -12.47 -13.64
C HIS A 30 -9.30 -12.90 -12.87
N ARG A 31 -9.40 -13.90 -11.98
CA ARG A 31 -8.34 -14.35 -11.09
C ARG A 31 -7.70 -13.21 -10.28
N ILE A 32 -8.54 -12.32 -9.75
CA ILE A 32 -8.10 -11.18 -8.93
C ILE A 32 -8.29 -11.54 -7.45
N HIS A 33 -7.21 -11.50 -6.69
CA HIS A 33 -7.18 -11.92 -5.30
C HIS A 33 -7.52 -10.76 -4.35
N PRO A 34 -8.63 -10.81 -3.61
CA PRO A 34 -9.01 -9.72 -2.71
C PRO A 34 -8.14 -9.68 -1.45
N ILE A 35 -7.81 -8.48 -1.00
CA ILE A 35 -7.18 -8.20 0.29
C ILE A 35 -8.13 -7.31 1.10
N ALA A 36 -8.70 -7.85 2.17
CA ALA A 36 -9.72 -7.17 2.96
C ALA A 36 -9.10 -6.41 4.13
N ALA A 37 -9.44 -5.13 4.29
CA ALA A 37 -9.15 -4.39 5.51
C ALA A 37 -9.95 -4.96 6.68
N ILE A 38 -9.26 -5.33 7.76
CA ILE A 38 -9.88 -5.81 8.99
C ILE A 38 -9.48 -4.87 10.12
N ARG A 39 -10.48 -4.26 10.77
CA ARG A 39 -10.31 -3.37 11.93
C ARG A 39 -10.69 -4.09 13.23
N PRO A 40 -10.35 -3.56 14.42
CA PRO A 40 -10.64 -4.24 15.69
C PRO A 40 -12.12 -4.51 15.95
N ASP A 41 -13.01 -3.70 15.37
CA ASP A 41 -14.47 -3.79 15.46
C ASP A 41 -15.11 -4.64 14.35
N ALA A 42 -14.31 -5.24 13.46
CA ALA A 42 -14.82 -6.04 12.36
C ALA A 42 -15.49 -7.34 12.84
N ASP A 43 -16.54 -7.75 12.14
CA ASP A 43 -17.18 -9.05 12.34
C ASP A 43 -16.26 -10.18 11.83
N LEU A 44 -15.59 -10.86 12.77
CA LEU A 44 -14.66 -11.96 12.47
C LEU A 44 -15.36 -13.20 11.89
N HIS A 45 -16.67 -13.38 12.11
CA HIS A 45 -17.41 -14.46 11.45
C HIS A 45 -17.57 -14.17 9.94
N LEU A 46 -17.87 -12.91 9.59
CA LEU A 46 -17.91 -12.49 8.19
C LEU A 46 -16.52 -12.51 7.54
N ALA A 47 -15.46 -12.09 8.24
CA ALA A 47 -14.08 -12.17 7.75
C ALA A 47 -13.68 -13.64 7.46
N ALA A 48 -13.98 -14.55 8.38
CA ALA A 48 -13.72 -15.97 8.18
C ALA A 48 -14.54 -16.57 7.02
N THR A 49 -15.81 -16.15 6.89
CA THR A 49 -16.68 -16.54 5.77
C THR A 49 -16.15 -16.04 4.43
N PHE A 50 -15.64 -14.81 4.37
CA PHE A 50 -15.00 -14.24 3.19
C PHE A 50 -13.82 -15.11 2.73
N ILE A 51 -12.90 -15.43 3.65
CA ILE A 51 -11.71 -16.23 3.34
C ILE A 51 -12.11 -17.60 2.80
N ARG A 52 -13.02 -18.31 3.47
CA ARG A 52 -13.45 -19.66 3.04
C ARG A 52 -14.14 -19.62 1.67
N ARG A 53 -15.05 -18.67 1.44
CA ARG A 53 -15.78 -18.55 0.16
C ARG A 53 -14.86 -18.17 -1.00
N ALA A 54 -13.96 -17.21 -0.79
CA ALA A 54 -12.99 -16.82 -1.81
C ALA A 54 -12.07 -18.00 -2.16
N ARG A 55 -11.56 -18.74 -1.16
CA ARG A 55 -10.74 -19.93 -1.38
C ARG A 55 -11.48 -21.03 -2.13
N ALA A 56 -12.75 -21.27 -1.83
CA ALA A 56 -13.59 -22.24 -2.54
C ALA A 56 -13.75 -21.93 -4.04
N LEU A 57 -13.51 -20.68 -4.45
CA LEU A 57 -13.50 -20.24 -5.84
C LEU A 57 -12.08 -20.20 -6.46
N GLY A 58 -11.09 -20.75 -5.77
CA GLY A 58 -9.69 -20.78 -6.23
C GLY A 58 -8.96 -19.44 -6.11
N LEU A 59 -9.46 -18.52 -5.29
CA LEU A 59 -8.76 -17.26 -4.97
C LEU A 59 -7.83 -17.42 -3.76
N GLU A 60 -6.85 -16.52 -3.65
CA GLU A 60 -5.92 -16.38 -2.52
C GLU A 60 -6.28 -15.14 -1.68
N PRO A 61 -7.34 -15.19 -0.85
CA PRO A 61 -7.79 -14.03 -0.08
C PRO A 61 -6.75 -13.63 0.98
N GLY A 62 -6.34 -12.36 0.97
CA GLY A 62 -5.50 -11.76 1.99
C GLY A 62 -6.31 -10.96 3.01
N ILE A 63 -5.67 -10.66 4.15
CA ILE A 63 -6.16 -9.66 5.09
C ILE A 63 -5.16 -8.51 5.21
N TRP A 64 -5.69 -7.34 5.50
CA TRP A 64 -4.97 -6.11 5.77
C TRP A 64 -5.42 -5.59 7.14
N PRO A 65 -4.73 -6.00 8.22
CA PRO A 65 -5.03 -5.47 9.54
C PRO A 65 -4.84 -3.96 9.54
N LEU A 66 -5.85 -3.24 10.02
CA LEU A 66 -5.83 -1.81 10.25
C LEU A 66 -6.22 -1.53 11.69
N LEU A 67 -5.66 -0.48 12.27
CA LEU A 67 -6.12 0.05 13.55
C LEU A 67 -7.33 0.96 13.34
N SER A 68 -8.05 1.26 14.43
CA SER A 68 -9.03 2.34 14.36
C SER A 68 -8.34 3.70 14.11
N PRO A 69 -9.05 4.70 13.57
CA PRO A 69 -8.49 6.06 13.41
C PRO A 69 -7.95 6.65 14.71
N GLU A 70 -8.61 6.36 15.84
CA GLU A 70 -8.23 6.82 17.19
C GLU A 70 -6.91 6.19 17.66
N GLN A 71 -6.61 5.00 17.15
CA GLN A 71 -5.37 4.26 17.40
C GLN A 71 -4.25 4.61 16.40
N GLY A 72 -4.52 5.50 15.42
CA GLY A 72 -3.54 5.97 14.45
C GLY A 72 -3.58 5.27 13.09
N TYR A 73 -4.53 4.36 12.87
CA TYR A 73 -4.88 3.71 11.60
C TYR A 73 -3.84 2.73 11.02
N TRP A 74 -2.63 3.19 10.75
CA TRP A 74 -1.56 2.37 10.16
C TRP A 74 -0.44 2.04 11.14
N PRO A 75 0.27 0.91 10.98
CA PRO A 75 1.51 0.63 11.69
C PRO A 75 2.63 1.61 11.33
N ASN A 76 3.27 2.17 12.35
CA ASN A 76 4.49 2.99 12.27
C ASN A 76 5.20 2.95 13.63
N THR A 77 6.31 3.67 13.81
CA THR A 77 7.05 3.61 15.08
C THR A 77 6.24 3.99 16.33
N THR A 78 5.11 4.69 16.20
CA THR A 78 4.23 5.03 17.32
C THR A 78 3.13 3.99 17.58
N THR A 79 2.67 3.30 16.54
CA THR A 79 1.49 2.40 16.61
C THR A 79 1.88 0.92 16.56
N LEU A 80 3.12 0.59 16.22
CA LEU A 80 3.58 -0.80 16.19
C LEU A 80 3.36 -1.59 17.50
N PRO A 81 3.55 -1.01 18.70
CA PRO A 81 3.28 -1.73 19.95
C PRO A 81 1.84 -2.22 20.13
N ILE A 82 0.87 -1.55 19.52
CA ILE A 82 -0.55 -1.96 19.55
C ILE A 82 -0.94 -2.76 18.31
N PHE A 83 -0.33 -2.46 17.15
CA PHE A 83 -0.61 -3.14 15.89
C PHE A 83 -0.18 -4.61 15.89
N ALA A 84 1.01 -4.92 16.39
CA ALA A 84 1.54 -6.27 16.33
C ALA A 84 0.76 -7.29 17.18
N PRO A 85 0.41 -7.03 18.46
CA PRO A 85 -0.45 -7.95 19.20
C PRO A 85 -1.83 -8.08 18.54
N TYR A 86 -2.44 -6.98 18.09
CA TYR A 86 -3.71 -7.03 17.36
C TYR A 86 -3.65 -7.94 16.13
N THR A 87 -2.59 -7.83 15.33
CA THR A 87 -2.41 -8.66 14.12
C THR A 87 -2.26 -10.14 14.47
N ARG A 88 -1.52 -10.47 15.54
CA ARG A 88 -1.39 -11.86 16.02
C ARG A 88 -2.75 -12.41 16.43
N ASP A 89 -3.44 -11.69 17.30
CA ASP A 89 -4.73 -12.12 17.84
C ASP A 89 -5.75 -12.32 16.70
N LEU A 90 -5.81 -11.38 15.76
CA LEU A 90 -6.65 -11.50 14.57
C LEU A 90 -6.34 -12.78 13.77
N VAL A 91 -5.06 -13.07 13.50
CA VAL A 91 -4.66 -14.25 12.74
C VAL A 91 -5.00 -15.54 13.48
N TYR A 92 -4.71 -15.62 14.79
CA TYR A 92 -5.07 -16.79 15.59
C TYR A 92 -6.58 -17.00 15.63
N GLU A 93 -7.38 -15.96 15.81
CA GLU A 93 -8.84 -16.04 15.79
C GLU A 93 -9.37 -16.55 14.43
N LEU A 94 -8.79 -16.10 13.31
CA LEU A 94 -9.15 -16.59 11.98
C LEU A 94 -8.75 -18.06 11.77
N ILE A 95 -7.58 -18.49 12.24
CA ILE A 95 -7.15 -19.89 12.20
C ILE A 95 -8.12 -20.78 13.00
N GLN A 96 -8.52 -20.36 14.20
CA GLN A 96 -9.50 -21.10 15.02
C GLN A 96 -10.87 -21.24 14.35
N ARG A 97 -11.16 -20.40 13.34
CA ARG A 97 -12.38 -20.45 12.53
C ARG A 97 -12.17 -21.17 11.18
N ASP A 98 -11.09 -21.93 11.03
CA ASP A 98 -10.69 -22.61 9.79
C ASP A 98 -10.62 -21.64 8.58
N ALA A 99 -10.07 -20.45 8.83
CA ALA A 99 -10.04 -19.36 7.86
C ALA A 99 -8.67 -18.70 7.77
N THR A 100 -7.61 -19.50 7.56
CA THR A 100 -6.24 -19.00 7.38
C THR A 100 -6.12 -18.07 6.16
N PRO A 101 -5.75 -16.79 6.30
CA PRO A 101 -5.57 -15.92 5.13
C PRO A 101 -4.38 -16.40 4.28
N ALA A 102 -4.45 -16.19 2.96
CA ALA A 102 -3.35 -16.52 2.06
C ALA A 102 -2.17 -15.53 2.19
N LEU A 103 -2.41 -14.35 2.78
CA LEU A 103 -1.45 -13.27 2.95
C LEU A 103 -1.89 -12.34 4.08
N VAL A 104 -0.95 -11.81 4.84
CA VAL A 104 -1.17 -10.68 5.75
C VAL A 104 -0.40 -9.46 5.24
N ALA A 105 -1.12 -8.41 4.87
CA ALA A 105 -0.53 -7.14 4.43
C ALA A 105 -0.27 -6.20 5.62
N ILE A 106 0.96 -5.70 5.70
CA ILE A 106 1.41 -4.74 6.71
C ILE A 106 1.74 -3.43 5.98
N ASP A 107 0.80 -2.49 6.07
CA ASP A 107 0.87 -1.19 5.39
C ASP A 107 1.50 -0.12 6.28
N LEU A 108 2.81 0.08 6.12
CA LEU A 108 3.59 1.02 6.90
C LEU A 108 3.46 2.43 6.32
N GLU A 109 2.63 3.25 6.96
CA GLU A 109 2.38 4.65 6.61
C GLU A 109 2.74 5.61 7.75
N PRO A 110 2.97 6.90 7.48
CA PRO A 110 3.20 7.89 8.53
C PRO A 110 2.06 7.98 9.54
N PRO A 111 2.31 8.54 10.75
CA PRO A 111 1.25 8.83 11.69
C PRO A 111 0.11 9.63 11.03
N LEU A 112 -1.12 9.14 11.15
CA LEU A 112 -2.30 9.69 10.46
C LEU A 112 -2.48 11.19 10.74
N ASP A 113 -2.24 11.61 11.98
CA ASP A 113 -2.34 13.00 12.40
C ASP A 113 -1.29 13.89 11.70
N ALA A 114 -0.07 13.38 11.52
CA ALA A 114 0.97 14.08 10.80
C ALA A 114 0.63 14.20 9.31
N LEU A 115 0.07 13.15 8.71
CA LEU A 115 -0.37 13.16 7.32
C LEU A 115 -1.52 14.16 7.11
N LYS A 116 -2.56 14.13 7.95
CA LYS A 116 -3.68 15.08 7.90
C LYS A 116 -3.21 16.54 8.02
N ARG A 117 -2.30 16.84 8.96
CA ARG A 117 -1.73 18.19 9.10
C ARG A 117 -0.93 18.63 7.86
N LEU A 118 -0.17 17.72 7.27
CA LEU A 118 0.57 18.02 6.04
C LEU A 118 -0.40 18.31 4.89
N HIS A 119 -1.41 17.47 4.75
CA HIS A 119 -2.45 17.61 3.73
C HIS A 119 -3.19 18.94 3.83
N GLU A 120 -3.66 19.30 5.03
CA GLU A 120 -4.31 20.58 5.30
C GLU A 120 -3.42 21.78 4.95
N ARG A 121 -2.14 21.74 5.33
CA ARG A 121 -1.19 22.83 5.05
C ARG A 121 -0.89 22.98 3.56
N VAL A 122 -0.76 21.88 2.84
CA VAL A 122 -0.43 21.89 1.41
C VAL A 122 -1.63 22.29 0.56
N LEU A 123 -2.81 21.74 0.85
CA LEU A 123 -3.99 22.01 0.03
C LEU A 123 -4.77 23.25 0.44
N ARG A 124 -4.73 23.66 1.72
CA ARG A 124 -5.50 24.76 2.28
C ARG A 124 -4.62 25.73 3.11
N PRO A 125 -3.57 26.34 2.52
CA PRO A 125 -2.60 27.16 3.26
C PRO A 125 -3.19 28.41 3.95
N PHE A 126 -4.38 28.85 3.55
CA PHE A 126 -5.05 30.05 4.05
C PHE A 126 -6.21 29.78 5.01
N VAL A 127 -6.51 28.51 5.30
CA VAL A 127 -7.52 28.16 6.31
C VAL A 127 -6.80 28.05 7.66
N PRO A 128 -7.16 28.85 8.67
CA PRO A 128 -6.59 28.70 10.00
C PRO A 128 -6.86 27.27 10.47
N THR A 129 -5.80 26.53 10.82
CA THR A 129 -5.93 25.19 11.36
C THR A 129 -6.80 25.26 12.60
N SER A 130 -7.98 24.63 12.58
CA SER A 130 -8.80 24.51 13.79
C SER A 130 -7.93 23.93 14.89
N PRO A 131 -7.95 24.48 16.12
CA PRO A 131 -7.28 23.86 17.25
C PRO A 131 -7.92 22.48 17.43
N SER A 132 -7.19 21.45 17.01
CA SER A 132 -7.67 20.07 16.96
C SER A 132 -8.32 19.69 18.30
N LEU A 133 -9.63 19.39 18.25
CA LEU A 133 -10.37 18.73 19.33
C LEU A 133 -9.58 17.50 19.79
N HIS A 134 -9.23 17.46 21.07
CA HIS A 134 -8.62 16.35 21.81
C HIS A 134 -7.98 15.25 20.95
N LEU A 135 -6.82 15.56 20.34
CA LEU A 135 -6.00 14.52 19.73
C LEU A 135 -5.54 13.57 20.84
N PRO A 136 -5.68 12.24 20.67
CA PRO A 136 -5.14 11.28 21.61
C PRO A 136 -3.64 11.57 21.80
N ARG A 137 -3.17 11.46 23.05
CA ARG A 137 -1.74 11.64 23.36
C ARG A 137 -0.95 10.66 22.49
N PRO A 138 -0.01 11.11 21.65
CA PRO A 138 0.75 10.20 20.82
C PRO A 138 1.49 9.21 21.71
N HIS A 139 1.36 7.92 21.40
CA HIS A 139 2.22 6.91 21.99
C HIS A 139 3.69 7.30 21.77
N ARG A 140 4.54 7.03 22.77
CA ARG A 140 5.97 7.29 22.64
C ARG A 140 6.49 6.49 21.44
N ALA A 141 7.04 7.19 20.45
CA ALA A 141 7.63 6.56 19.28
C ALA A 141 8.76 5.62 19.72
N LEU A 142 8.74 4.39 19.22
CA LEU A 142 9.90 3.51 19.24
C LEU A 142 11.03 4.13 18.44
N ASP A 143 12.27 3.85 18.83
CA ASP A 143 13.38 4.00 17.89
C ASP A 143 13.26 2.97 16.75
N LEU A 144 13.95 3.23 15.64
CA LEU A 144 13.87 2.34 14.48
C LEU A 144 14.38 0.92 14.77
N PRO A 145 15.50 0.69 15.51
CA PRO A 145 15.92 -0.65 15.87
C PRO A 145 14.85 -1.46 16.61
N ALA A 146 14.21 -0.89 17.63
CA ALA A 146 13.14 -1.55 18.38
C ALA A 146 11.93 -1.85 17.48
N ALA A 147 11.58 -0.91 16.60
CA ALA A 147 10.49 -1.08 15.65
C ALA A 147 10.78 -2.19 14.62
N HIS A 148 12.01 -2.28 14.12
CA HIS A 148 12.44 -3.39 13.23
C HIS A 148 12.41 -4.74 13.93
N THR A 149 12.80 -4.82 15.21
CA THR A 149 12.73 -6.06 15.99
C THR A 149 11.29 -6.55 16.09
N LEU A 150 10.37 -5.67 16.48
CA LEU A 150 8.96 -6.02 16.62
C LEU A 150 8.33 -6.48 15.29
N LEU A 151 8.67 -5.84 14.17
CA LEU A 151 8.22 -6.26 12.84
C LEU A 151 8.84 -7.59 12.38
N ARG A 152 10.14 -7.82 12.63
CA ARG A 152 10.78 -9.11 12.33
C ARG A 152 10.15 -10.24 13.13
N ASP A 153 9.87 -10.01 14.41
CA ASP A 153 9.24 -11.00 15.28
C ASP A 153 7.83 -11.33 14.78
N LEU A 154 7.04 -10.32 14.44
CA LEU A 154 5.70 -10.51 13.86
C LEU A 154 5.78 -11.28 12.52
N SER A 155 6.65 -10.87 11.61
CA SER A 155 6.80 -11.52 10.31
C SER A 155 7.26 -12.98 10.45
N THR A 156 8.22 -13.24 11.34
CA THR A 156 8.73 -14.58 11.63
C THR A 156 7.63 -15.49 12.21
N GLU A 157 6.81 -14.95 13.11
CA GLU A 157 5.69 -15.69 13.69
C GLU A 157 4.64 -16.06 12.63
N LEU A 158 4.22 -15.10 11.81
CA LEU A 158 3.28 -15.37 10.71
C LEU A 158 3.85 -16.37 9.71
N HIS A 159 5.15 -16.30 9.42
CA HIS A 159 5.82 -17.27 8.55
C HIS A 159 5.82 -18.69 9.13
N ARG A 160 5.98 -18.85 10.46
CA ARG A 160 5.86 -20.18 11.13
C ARG A 160 4.45 -20.77 11.01
N LEU A 161 3.44 -19.92 10.85
CA LEU A 161 2.05 -20.32 10.58
C LEU A 161 1.80 -20.60 9.08
N ASN A 162 2.84 -20.56 8.24
CA ASN A 162 2.77 -20.65 6.78
C ASN A 162 1.93 -19.53 6.14
N ILE A 163 1.89 -18.36 6.78
CA ILE A 163 1.19 -17.17 6.26
C ILE A 163 2.25 -16.16 5.81
N PRO A 164 2.41 -15.93 4.50
CA PRO A 164 3.35 -14.93 4.02
C PRO A 164 2.89 -13.53 4.42
N THR A 165 3.85 -12.63 4.61
CA THR A 165 3.62 -11.21 4.83
C THR A 165 3.90 -10.40 3.56
N LEU A 166 3.07 -9.39 3.33
CA LEU A 166 3.32 -8.33 2.36
C LEU A 166 3.64 -7.05 3.14
N GLY A 167 4.91 -6.66 3.18
CA GLY A 167 5.29 -5.35 3.70
C GLY A 167 5.15 -4.30 2.62
N ILE A 168 4.27 -3.32 2.81
CA ILE A 168 4.10 -2.21 1.88
C ILE A 168 4.32 -0.85 2.57
N THR A 169 4.85 0.12 1.83
CA THR A 169 5.08 1.47 2.35
C THR A 169 5.09 2.52 1.23
N LEU A 170 5.46 3.76 1.58
CA LEU A 170 5.53 4.90 0.69
C LEU A 170 6.55 4.70 -0.46
N PRO A 171 6.31 5.30 -1.64
CA PRO A 171 7.21 5.18 -2.79
C PRO A 171 8.63 5.70 -2.53
N THR A 172 8.81 6.61 -1.58
CA THR A 172 10.13 7.13 -1.18
C THR A 172 11.06 6.08 -0.59
N ALA A 173 10.54 4.96 -0.08
CA ALA A 173 11.35 3.85 0.41
C ALA A 173 12.20 3.18 -0.70
N ALA A 174 11.80 3.30 -1.97
CA ALA A 174 12.63 2.83 -3.08
C ALA A 174 13.93 3.65 -3.24
N HIS A 175 13.93 4.92 -2.81
CA HIS A 175 15.18 5.70 -2.73
C HIS A 175 16.07 5.23 -1.60
N ASP A 176 15.48 4.96 -0.43
CA ASP A 176 16.21 4.42 0.72
C ASP A 176 16.91 3.10 0.36
N LEU A 177 16.22 2.19 -0.34
CA LEU A 177 16.79 0.94 -0.85
C LEU A 177 17.95 1.15 -1.82
N ARG A 178 17.75 1.99 -2.85
CA ARG A 178 18.77 2.25 -3.88
C ARG A 178 20.09 2.69 -3.26
N ASP A 179 19.99 3.48 -2.20
CA ASP A 179 21.11 4.19 -1.63
C ASP A 179 21.64 3.56 -0.33
N GLY A 180 20.99 2.49 0.18
CA GLY A 180 21.41 1.81 1.40
C GLY A 180 21.28 2.67 2.67
N HIS A 181 20.30 3.57 2.72
CA HIS A 181 20.05 4.48 3.85
C HIS A 181 18.56 4.52 4.19
N ASN A 182 18.20 4.87 5.42
CA ASN A 182 16.79 4.90 5.88
C ASN A 182 16.25 6.34 6.05
N LEU A 183 16.69 7.27 5.20
CA LEU A 183 16.34 8.70 5.32
C LEU A 183 14.83 8.92 5.32
N TRP A 184 14.15 8.41 4.29
CA TRP A 184 12.73 8.64 4.12
C TRP A 184 11.91 7.87 5.15
N GLN A 185 12.32 6.66 5.51
CA GLN A 185 11.68 5.88 6.58
C GLN A 185 11.83 6.53 7.95
N ARG A 186 12.96 7.22 8.24
CA ARG A 186 13.12 8.02 9.46
C ARG A 186 12.15 9.19 9.50
N ILE A 187 12.02 9.91 8.38
CA ILE A 187 11.11 11.05 8.25
C ILE A 187 9.65 10.59 8.37
N ALA A 188 9.29 9.52 7.65
CA ALA A 188 7.95 8.94 7.62
C ALA A 188 7.61 8.12 8.87
N ARG A 189 8.62 7.71 9.66
CA ARG A 189 8.49 6.78 10.79
C ARG A 189 7.98 5.38 10.38
N THR A 190 8.38 4.91 9.20
CA THR A 190 7.94 3.65 8.60
C THR A 190 9.12 2.65 8.51
N PRO A 191 9.35 1.78 9.51
CA PRO A 191 10.50 0.87 9.58
C PRO A 191 10.35 -0.35 8.64
N TRP A 192 10.54 -0.16 7.33
CA TRP A 192 10.22 -1.15 6.31
C TRP A 192 11.43 -1.92 5.76
N MET A 193 12.60 -1.28 5.65
CA MET A 193 13.85 -1.90 5.23
C MET A 193 14.39 -2.85 6.31
N HIS A 194 15.25 -3.78 5.90
CA HIS A 194 15.91 -4.76 6.78
C HIS A 194 14.94 -5.73 7.47
N ILE A 195 13.74 -5.88 6.94
CA ILE A 195 12.81 -6.95 7.28
C ILE A 195 12.79 -7.93 6.10
N ASP A 196 12.88 -9.23 6.39
CA ASP A 196 12.85 -10.30 5.39
C ASP A 196 11.43 -10.59 4.90
N TRP A 197 10.83 -9.61 4.23
CA TRP A 197 9.48 -9.72 3.69
C TRP A 197 9.40 -10.82 2.61
N PRO A 198 8.46 -11.78 2.71
CA PRO A 198 8.11 -12.67 1.60
C PRO A 198 7.67 -11.91 0.36
N LEU A 199 6.88 -10.84 0.53
CA LEU A 199 6.58 -9.85 -0.50
C LEU A 199 6.85 -8.43 0.02
N ALA A 200 7.55 -7.62 -0.76
CA ALA A 200 7.91 -6.25 -0.39
C ALA A 200 7.48 -5.28 -1.49
N GLY A 201 6.67 -4.29 -1.14
CA GLY A 201 6.13 -3.35 -2.11
C GLY A 201 6.13 -1.90 -1.70
N ILE A 202 5.81 -1.06 -2.69
CA ILE A 202 5.54 0.37 -2.49
C ILE A 202 4.19 0.75 -3.09
N MET A 203 3.59 1.80 -2.54
CA MET A 203 2.40 2.44 -3.11
C MET A 203 2.80 3.39 -4.24
N THR A 204 2.27 3.15 -5.43
CA THR A 204 2.58 3.88 -6.68
C THR A 204 1.29 4.42 -7.30
N TYR A 205 0.62 5.28 -6.54
CA TYR A 205 -0.68 5.86 -6.91
C TYR A 205 -0.51 7.00 -7.92
N GLY A 206 -0.48 6.65 -9.22
CA GLY A 206 -0.22 7.59 -10.31
C GLY A 206 -1.24 8.72 -10.41
N SER A 207 -2.52 8.43 -10.18
CA SER A 207 -3.59 9.43 -10.11
C SER A 207 -3.37 10.43 -8.97
N MET A 208 -2.95 9.96 -7.79
CA MET A 208 -2.64 10.81 -6.64
C MET A 208 -1.47 11.76 -6.93
N LEU A 209 -0.37 11.22 -7.47
CA LEU A 209 0.82 12.00 -7.78
C LEU A 209 0.53 13.08 -8.84
N SER A 210 -0.15 12.72 -9.93
CA SER A 210 -0.51 13.67 -10.98
C SER A 210 -1.57 14.66 -10.53
N GLY A 211 -2.63 14.21 -9.85
CA GLY A 211 -3.73 15.05 -9.38
C GLY A 211 -3.29 16.08 -8.34
N TYR A 212 -2.54 15.67 -7.31
CA TYR A 212 -2.02 16.61 -6.30
C TYR A 212 -0.93 17.55 -6.84
N SER A 213 -0.29 17.22 -7.96
CA SER A 213 0.64 18.13 -8.62
C SER A 213 -0.03 19.35 -9.26
N ARG A 214 -1.38 19.34 -9.38
CA ARG A 214 -2.18 20.42 -9.98
C ARG A 214 -1.68 20.84 -11.37
N GLY A 215 -1.31 19.86 -12.19
CA GLY A 215 -0.87 20.06 -13.58
C GLY A 215 0.65 20.17 -13.77
N LEU A 216 1.44 20.19 -12.69
CA LEU A 216 2.90 20.14 -12.80
C LEU A 216 3.39 18.80 -13.38
N LEU A 217 2.71 17.70 -13.02
CA LEU A 217 2.96 16.35 -13.50
C LEU A 217 1.73 15.83 -14.25
N THR A 218 1.96 15.31 -15.44
CA THR A 218 0.94 14.56 -16.18
C THR A 218 0.85 13.12 -15.67
N PRO A 219 -0.23 12.37 -15.99
CA PRO A 219 -0.29 10.93 -15.71
C PRO A 219 0.91 10.15 -16.29
N ALA A 220 1.37 10.52 -17.49
CA ALA A 220 2.55 9.92 -18.11
C ALA A 220 3.84 10.20 -17.31
N ASP A 221 3.98 11.41 -16.75
CA ASP A 221 5.11 11.75 -15.88
C ASP A 221 5.10 10.93 -14.59
N ALA A 222 3.92 10.81 -13.95
CA ALA A 222 3.75 10.02 -12.74
C ALA A 222 4.08 8.54 -12.98
N ARG A 223 3.58 7.98 -14.08
CA ARG A 223 3.88 6.60 -14.52
C ARG A 223 5.37 6.38 -14.73
N TYR A 224 6.06 7.32 -15.39
CA TYR A 224 7.52 7.23 -15.58
C TYR A 224 8.28 7.27 -14.26
N ILE A 225 7.88 8.15 -13.32
CA ILE A 225 8.47 8.22 -11.98
C ILE A 225 8.32 6.89 -11.25
N HIS A 226 7.09 6.36 -11.18
CA HIS A 226 6.83 5.08 -10.51
C HIS A 226 7.54 3.90 -11.16
N TRP A 227 7.55 3.81 -12.49
CA TRP A 227 8.31 2.79 -13.22
C TRP A 227 9.78 2.73 -12.79
N ARG A 228 10.43 3.88 -12.59
CA ARG A 228 11.82 3.92 -12.11
C ARG A 228 11.98 3.42 -10.68
N LEU A 229 11.07 3.80 -9.79
CA LEU A 229 11.07 3.33 -8.39
C LEU A 229 10.87 1.80 -8.34
N LEU A 230 9.93 1.30 -9.14
CA LEU A 230 9.63 -0.13 -9.24
C LEU A 230 10.78 -0.93 -9.84
N ARG A 231 11.56 -0.35 -10.77
CA ARG A 231 12.80 -0.98 -11.24
C ARG A 231 13.83 -1.15 -10.12
N HIS A 232 14.00 -0.13 -9.28
CA HIS A 232 14.89 -0.25 -8.12
C HIS A 232 14.38 -1.29 -7.13
N LEU A 233 13.07 -1.32 -6.88
CA LEU A 233 12.43 -2.33 -6.05
C LEU A 233 12.68 -3.75 -6.59
N HIS A 234 12.45 -3.97 -7.89
CA HIS A 234 12.68 -5.26 -8.53
C HIS A 234 14.15 -5.67 -8.53
N THR A 235 15.09 -4.74 -8.75
CA THR A 235 16.53 -5.04 -8.62
C THR A 235 16.88 -5.57 -7.24
N HIS A 236 16.20 -5.12 -6.18
CA HIS A 236 16.47 -5.54 -4.81
C HIS A 236 15.73 -6.83 -4.41
N PHE A 237 14.43 -6.94 -4.73
CA PHE A 237 13.59 -8.04 -4.26
C PHE A 237 13.31 -9.13 -5.31
N GLY A 238 13.63 -8.89 -6.58
CA GLY A 238 13.38 -9.82 -7.68
C GLY A 238 11.89 -10.17 -7.79
N HIS A 239 11.58 -11.47 -7.74
CA HIS A 239 10.20 -11.99 -7.80
C HIS A 239 9.37 -11.65 -6.56
N ARG A 240 9.98 -11.23 -5.44
CA ARG A 240 9.29 -10.80 -4.22
C ARG A 240 8.82 -9.35 -4.27
N ALA A 241 9.17 -8.60 -5.33
CA ALA A 241 8.76 -7.22 -5.48
C ALA A 241 7.24 -7.14 -5.71
N HIS A 242 6.60 -6.21 -5.02
CA HIS A 242 5.17 -5.93 -5.10
C HIS A 242 4.92 -4.45 -5.45
N ALA A 243 3.78 -4.16 -6.09
CA ALA A 243 3.32 -2.79 -6.26
C ALA A 243 1.85 -2.66 -5.89
N SER A 244 1.51 -1.71 -5.03
CA SER A 244 0.15 -1.19 -5.01
C SER A 244 0.06 -0.06 -6.01
N ILE A 245 -0.80 -0.19 -7.00
CA ILE A 245 -1.04 0.82 -8.02
C ILE A 245 -2.48 1.32 -7.90
N GLY A 246 -2.74 2.46 -8.54
CA GLY A 246 -4.09 2.97 -8.65
C GLY A 246 -4.60 3.70 -7.41
N LEU A 247 -5.59 4.56 -7.63
CA LEU A 247 -6.65 4.88 -6.69
C LEU A 247 -7.92 4.88 -7.54
N THR A 248 -8.81 3.91 -7.42
CA THR A 248 -10.11 3.92 -8.11
C THR A 248 -11.21 4.52 -7.24
N GLY A 249 -10.93 4.70 -5.96
CA GLY A 249 -11.74 5.41 -4.98
C GLY A 249 -10.86 6.30 -4.09
N THR A 250 -11.47 6.96 -3.12
CA THR A 250 -10.79 7.74 -2.09
C THR A 250 -10.33 6.83 -0.95
N GLY A 251 -9.21 7.17 -0.34
CA GLY A 251 -8.73 6.56 0.89
C GLY A 251 -9.13 7.39 2.11
N VAL A 252 -8.30 7.34 3.16
CA VAL A 252 -8.58 7.97 4.45
C VAL A 252 -8.58 9.50 4.44
N LEU A 253 -7.97 10.16 3.44
CA LEU A 253 -7.99 11.62 3.32
C LEU A 253 -9.30 12.12 2.70
N GLY A 254 -9.98 11.27 1.92
CA GLY A 254 -11.33 11.50 1.41
C GLY A 254 -11.41 12.41 0.18
N ASP A 255 -10.29 12.94 -0.28
CA ASP A 255 -10.17 13.80 -1.47
C ASP A 255 -9.05 13.35 -2.42
N GLU A 256 -8.57 12.11 -2.28
CA GLU A 256 -7.52 11.60 -3.13
C GLU A 256 -7.96 11.51 -4.60
N PRO A 257 -7.17 12.04 -5.55
CA PRO A 257 -7.48 11.93 -6.96
C PRO A 257 -7.51 10.47 -7.42
N ALA A 258 -8.67 10.05 -7.91
CA ALA A 258 -8.90 8.69 -8.40
C ALA A 258 -8.89 8.60 -9.93
N TYR A 259 -8.52 7.43 -10.44
CA TYR A 259 -8.70 7.04 -11.83
C TYR A 259 -10.19 6.99 -12.18
N THR A 260 -10.53 7.59 -13.31
CA THR A 260 -11.85 7.52 -13.93
C THR A 260 -11.87 6.65 -15.19
N SER A 261 -10.71 6.13 -15.59
CA SER A 261 -10.50 5.38 -16.82
C SER A 261 -9.78 4.04 -16.55
N PRO A 262 -10.41 2.90 -16.87
CA PRO A 262 -9.76 1.59 -16.88
C PRO A 262 -8.49 1.54 -17.73
N THR A 263 -8.49 2.28 -18.86
CA THR A 263 -7.37 2.31 -19.79
C THR A 263 -6.14 2.96 -19.15
N GLU A 264 -6.30 4.06 -18.43
CA GLU A 264 -5.17 4.71 -17.75
C GLU A 264 -4.57 3.83 -16.66
N LEU A 265 -5.41 3.12 -15.90
CA LEU A 265 -4.94 2.15 -14.91
C LEU A 265 -4.20 0.98 -15.56
N ALA A 266 -4.67 0.49 -16.71
CA ALA A 266 -4.00 -0.57 -17.46
C ALA A 266 -2.62 -0.13 -18.00
N LEU A 267 -2.46 1.15 -18.36
CA LEU A 267 -1.14 1.71 -18.74
C LEU A 267 -0.16 1.73 -17.56
N ASP A 268 -0.65 2.07 -16.36
CA ASP A 268 0.16 2.00 -15.13
C ASP A 268 0.58 0.56 -14.82
N LEU A 269 -0.37 -0.39 -14.92
CA LEU A 269 -0.05 -1.81 -14.78
C LEU A 269 0.98 -2.26 -15.83
N GLY A 270 0.82 -1.88 -17.10
CA GLY A 270 1.78 -2.18 -18.16
C GLY A 270 3.20 -1.67 -17.84
N ALA A 271 3.32 -0.47 -17.28
CA ALA A 271 4.59 0.06 -16.81
C ALA A 271 5.15 -0.75 -15.62
N THR A 272 4.33 -1.08 -14.64
CA THR A 272 4.71 -1.92 -13.49
C THR A 272 5.25 -3.28 -13.92
N LEU A 273 4.54 -3.97 -14.83
CA LEU A 273 4.98 -5.25 -15.38
C LEU A 273 6.29 -5.12 -16.15
N HIS A 274 6.46 -4.05 -16.94
CA HIS A 274 7.73 -3.78 -17.62
C HIS A 274 8.88 -3.49 -16.64
N ALA A 275 8.59 -2.96 -15.45
CA ALA A 275 9.61 -2.78 -14.42
C ALA A 275 10.09 -4.11 -13.80
N GLY A 276 9.45 -5.24 -14.12
CA GLY A 276 9.73 -6.58 -13.59
C GLY A 276 8.91 -6.95 -12.36
N VAL A 277 7.97 -6.09 -11.96
CA VAL A 277 7.11 -6.32 -10.78
C VAL A 277 5.82 -7.01 -11.22
N HIS A 278 5.65 -8.27 -10.82
CA HIS A 278 4.55 -9.14 -11.27
C HIS A 278 3.51 -9.45 -10.20
N ASP A 279 3.76 -9.15 -8.92
CA ASP A 279 2.72 -9.16 -7.88
C ASP A 279 2.21 -7.72 -7.71
N VAL A 280 0.95 -7.48 -8.09
CA VAL A 280 0.40 -6.12 -8.17
C VAL A 280 -0.99 -6.08 -7.55
N ALA A 281 -1.21 -5.13 -6.65
CA ALA A 281 -2.52 -4.83 -6.08
C ALA A 281 -3.06 -3.51 -6.62
N VAL A 282 -4.37 -3.45 -6.91
CA VAL A 282 -5.06 -2.20 -7.22
C VAL A 282 -5.76 -1.67 -5.98
N PHE A 283 -5.62 -0.38 -5.69
CA PHE A 283 -6.41 0.30 -4.68
C PHE A 283 -7.50 1.15 -5.35
N CYS A 284 -8.79 1.05 -5.04
CA CYS A 284 -9.47 0.08 -4.18
C CYS A 284 -10.77 -0.43 -4.85
N LEU A 285 -11.21 -1.61 -4.45
CA LEU A 285 -12.34 -2.35 -5.01
C LEU A 285 -13.62 -1.51 -5.07
N GLU A 286 -13.90 -0.74 -4.01
CA GLU A 286 -15.08 0.09 -3.86
C GLU A 286 -15.22 1.11 -5.00
N GLY A 287 -14.10 1.69 -5.43
CA GLY A 287 -14.05 2.60 -6.55
C GLY A 287 -14.46 1.96 -7.88
N ILE A 288 -14.02 0.72 -8.11
CA ILE A 288 -14.38 -0.06 -9.30
C ILE A 288 -15.86 -0.46 -9.26
N LEU A 289 -16.37 -0.84 -8.10
CA LEU A 289 -17.76 -1.29 -7.94
C LEU A 289 -18.80 -0.16 -8.08
N ARG A 290 -18.39 1.10 -7.91
CA ARG A 290 -19.24 2.27 -8.19
C ARG A 290 -19.45 2.53 -9.67
N ASP A 291 -18.61 1.95 -10.53
CA ASP A 291 -18.79 2.00 -11.98
C ASP A 291 -20.07 1.24 -12.39
N SER A 292 -20.79 1.74 -13.39
CA SER A 292 -21.97 1.03 -13.91
C SER A 292 -21.61 -0.29 -14.60
N ASN A 293 -20.34 -0.47 -14.98
CA ASN A 293 -19.80 -1.72 -15.50
C ASN A 293 -18.43 -2.03 -14.88
N PRO A 294 -18.38 -2.59 -13.65
CA PRO A 294 -17.12 -2.91 -12.96
C PRO A 294 -16.24 -3.90 -13.73
N GLU A 295 -16.83 -4.82 -14.50
CA GLU A 295 -16.13 -5.85 -15.27
C GLU A 295 -15.15 -5.27 -16.30
N ARG A 296 -15.41 -4.05 -16.81
CA ARG A 296 -14.50 -3.37 -17.74
C ARG A 296 -13.14 -3.03 -17.11
N TRP A 297 -13.11 -2.76 -15.80
CA TRP A 297 -11.88 -2.48 -15.07
C TRP A 297 -11.03 -3.73 -14.93
N PHE A 298 -11.63 -4.83 -14.46
CA PHE A 298 -10.94 -6.11 -14.34
C PHE A 298 -10.47 -6.64 -15.69
N SER A 299 -11.27 -6.48 -16.74
CA SER A 299 -10.88 -6.81 -18.10
C SER A 299 -9.73 -5.96 -18.64
N ALA A 300 -9.61 -4.70 -18.22
CA ALA A 300 -8.49 -3.85 -18.60
C ALA A 300 -7.19 -4.30 -17.90
N LEU A 301 -7.28 -4.65 -16.62
CA LEU A 301 -6.14 -5.16 -15.84
C LEU A 301 -5.61 -6.49 -16.39
N THR A 302 -6.49 -7.45 -16.66
CA THR A 302 -6.06 -8.77 -17.17
C THR A 302 -5.50 -8.72 -18.59
N ARG A 303 -5.79 -7.66 -19.36
CA ARG A 303 -5.29 -7.45 -20.72
C ARG A 303 -4.15 -6.43 -20.80
N ALA A 304 -3.68 -5.91 -19.67
CA ALA A 304 -2.57 -4.96 -19.65
C ALA A 304 -1.30 -5.59 -20.26
N VAL A 305 -0.67 -4.86 -21.16
CA VAL A 305 0.54 -5.31 -21.85
C VAL A 305 1.75 -4.61 -21.23
N PRO A 306 2.83 -5.34 -20.87
CA PRO A 306 4.06 -4.72 -20.39
C PRO A 306 4.62 -3.71 -21.40
N ALA A 307 4.78 -2.45 -21.00
CA ALA A 307 5.29 -1.39 -21.86
C ALA A 307 6.07 -0.34 -21.05
N PRO A 308 7.22 0.14 -21.53
CA PRO A 308 7.96 1.18 -20.83
C PRO A 308 7.28 2.55 -21.01
N PRO A 309 7.14 3.36 -19.95
CA PRO A 309 6.77 4.75 -20.10
C PRO A 309 7.93 5.57 -20.67
N SER A 310 7.63 6.62 -21.43
CA SER A 310 8.64 7.53 -21.97
C SER A 310 8.95 8.67 -20.98
N PRO A 311 10.22 9.04 -20.77
CA PRO A 311 10.57 10.21 -19.98
C PRO A 311 10.14 11.49 -20.67
N SER A 312 9.64 12.45 -19.90
CA SER A 312 9.53 13.85 -20.33
C SER A 312 10.72 14.68 -19.86
N LEU A 313 10.91 15.87 -20.45
CA LEU A 313 11.89 16.85 -19.94
C LEU A 313 11.61 17.22 -18.47
N ARG A 314 10.33 17.32 -18.07
CA ARG A 314 9.94 17.63 -16.69
C ARG A 314 10.44 16.57 -15.72
N THR A 315 10.22 15.29 -16.03
CA THR A 315 10.70 14.19 -15.18
C THR A 315 12.22 14.14 -15.06
N ARG A 316 12.96 14.49 -16.12
CA ARG A 316 14.42 14.55 -16.08
C ARG A 316 14.92 15.68 -15.19
N SER A 317 14.31 16.86 -15.30
CA SER A 317 14.67 18.02 -14.46
C SER A 317 14.35 17.76 -12.98
N LEU A 318 13.16 17.23 -12.68
CA LEU A 318 12.77 16.89 -11.31
C LEU A 318 13.68 15.82 -10.71
N GLN A 319 14.10 14.84 -11.50
CA GLN A 319 15.08 13.85 -11.05
C GLN A 319 16.40 14.50 -10.64
N ALA A 320 16.95 15.41 -11.45
CA ALA A 320 18.22 16.08 -11.14
C ALA A 320 18.11 16.90 -9.84
N LEU A 321 17.00 17.63 -9.69
CA LEU A 321 16.72 18.40 -8.48
C LEU A 321 16.58 17.49 -7.25
N ALA A 322 15.76 16.43 -7.34
CA ALA A 322 15.52 15.50 -6.25
C ALA A 322 16.82 14.82 -5.78
N SER A 323 17.69 14.43 -6.72
CA SER A 323 19.01 13.88 -6.38
C SER A 323 19.88 14.88 -5.60
N THR A 324 19.86 16.15 -6.01
CA THR A 324 20.63 17.22 -5.35
C THR A 324 20.11 17.50 -3.95
N THR A 325 18.81 17.73 -3.81
CA THR A 325 18.15 17.96 -2.52
C THR A 325 18.41 16.80 -1.56
N ARG A 326 18.31 15.56 -2.07
CA ARG A 326 18.59 14.36 -1.28
C ARG A 326 20.03 14.30 -0.79
N ALA A 327 21.01 14.61 -1.64
CA ALA A 327 22.42 14.64 -1.25
C ALA A 327 22.70 15.67 -0.14
N LEU A 328 22.01 16.81 -0.17
CA LEU A 328 22.08 17.82 0.89
C LEU A 328 21.45 17.32 2.21
N LEU A 329 20.27 16.70 2.14
CA LEU A 329 19.59 16.15 3.32
C LEU A 329 20.42 15.07 4.02
N LEU A 330 21.08 14.19 3.25
CA LEU A 330 21.97 13.16 3.81
C LEU A 330 23.18 13.75 4.55
N LYS A 331 23.67 14.92 4.13
CA LYS A 331 24.78 15.61 4.81
C LYS A 331 24.31 16.36 6.06
N ALA A 332 23.09 16.88 6.05
CA ALA A 332 22.55 17.70 7.13
C ALA A 332 22.02 16.87 8.31
N LEU A 333 21.54 15.65 8.06
CA LEU A 333 20.98 14.80 9.10
C LEU A 333 22.08 14.01 9.80
N PRO A 334 22.07 13.95 11.14
CA PRO A 334 23.05 13.17 11.88
C PRO A 334 22.99 11.70 11.44
N ALA A 335 24.19 11.12 11.32
CA ALA A 335 24.37 9.71 11.00
C ALA A 335 23.51 8.85 11.94
N PRO A 336 22.94 7.74 11.44
CA PRO A 336 22.16 6.86 12.29
C PRO A 336 23.02 6.40 13.46
N SER A 337 22.49 6.52 14.68
CA SER A 337 23.00 5.82 15.85
C SER A 337 23.04 4.33 15.48
N ARG A 338 24.24 3.75 15.45
CA ARG A 338 24.43 2.33 15.13
C ARG A 338 23.85 1.45 16.22
#